data_AF-A0A964Q9W0-F1
#
_entry.id   AF-A0A964Q9W0-F1
#
_cell.length_a   1.000
_cell.length_b   1.000
_cell.length_c   1.000
_cell.angle_alpha   90.00
_cell.angle_beta   90.00
_cell.angle_gamma   90.00
#
_symmetry.space_group_name_H-M   'P 1'
#
loop_
_entity.id
_entity.type
_entity.pdbx_description
1 polymer ?
#
loop_
_entity_poly.entity_id
_entity_poly.type
_entity_poly.pdbx_seq_one_letter_code
_entity_poly.pdbx_strand_id
1 'polypeptide(L)'
;MKLPIQHFVTACMITVAGMTTQSNAAGTWMPVLANAPDLSGGGLILLSDGTVLCKSYSGGTDGLGNIWNKLTPDIHGSYANGTWSSIAPMINTRLYFSSQLLMDGRLYVAGGEYGTGGSAGEVYDPLTNTWTATPSPLGRVSDGNSEMMPDGRVLQALVTGTLKLTSIYNPKTNTFVAGPTCKGIHNESAWMKLPDNSVLFVDRLSTASERYIPFRNAWYVDGVVPVALYDAYGYETGGAVLLPNGKAFFIGSTGKTALYTPTGTETKGTWAAGSVVPGSNGAPDAPMAMMTDGKVLHLASPIPTSANHFPSPTTFYEYNYLTNTHTQINAPTGATSINEPCYVFTLLDLPDGNVLFAYQGSSQYYIYRPSGAPLAAGKPIISYYSQDGCGKYTLTGTKFNGISEGASYGDDWQMNTNYPMIRLTSGSTVYYARTYNWNSCGVSTGSLVTTTNFTIPASVPAGTYSMEVTANGIGSDQIPFDYTPARSADLNADNVVDSSDMGLMLLEFGDCVNCPADLNFDNVIDSSDVGLLLINEGPCL
;
A
#
# COMPACT_ATOMS: atom_id res chain seq x y z
N MET A 1 77.09 33.73 22.21
CA MET A 1 77.46 32.29 22.14
C MET A 1 76.22 31.56 21.63
N LYS A 2 76.31 30.90 20.46
CA LYS A 2 75.20 30.24 19.77
C LYS A 2 74.67 29.03 20.56
N LEU A 3 73.36 28.80 20.52
CA LEU A 3 72.71 27.51 20.20
C LEU A 3 71.18 27.74 19.99
N PRO A 4 70.54 27.08 19.01
CA PRO A 4 69.16 27.37 18.59
C PRO A 4 68.11 26.50 19.31
N ILE A 5 66.92 27.05 19.52
CA ILE A 5 65.74 26.34 20.06
C ILE A 5 65.04 25.63 18.89
N GLN A 6 65.09 24.29 18.89
CA GLN A 6 64.27 23.45 18.01
C GLN A 6 62.81 23.47 18.47
N HIS A 7 61.90 23.75 17.55
CA HIS A 7 60.46 23.59 17.76
C HIS A 7 60.13 22.10 17.64
N PHE A 8 59.72 21.47 18.75
CA PHE A 8 59.05 20.18 18.72
C PHE A 8 57.55 20.42 18.47
N VAL A 9 57.09 20.07 17.26
CA VAL A 9 55.67 19.93 16.97
C VAL A 9 55.24 18.56 17.48
N THR A 10 54.47 18.53 18.56
CA THR A 10 53.82 17.31 19.04
C THR A 10 52.69 16.94 18.08
N ALA A 11 52.96 16.03 17.14
CA ALA A 11 51.92 15.39 16.34
C ALA A 11 51.14 14.44 17.25
N CYS A 12 49.94 14.84 17.66
CA CYS A 12 48.99 13.95 18.30
C CYS A 12 48.49 12.95 17.24
N MET A 13 49.01 11.72 17.27
CA MET A 13 48.43 10.63 16.49
C MET A 13 47.06 10.29 17.08
N ILE A 14 46.01 10.82 16.48
CA ILE A 14 44.66 10.27 16.65
C ILE A 14 44.64 8.96 15.87
N THR A 15 44.66 7.84 16.58
CA THR A 15 44.26 6.55 16.04
C THR A 15 42.81 6.63 15.65
N VAL A 16 42.55 6.83 14.35
CA VAL A 16 41.22 6.64 13.76
C VAL A 16 40.93 5.15 13.87
N ALA A 17 40.12 4.77 14.86
CA ALA A 17 39.46 3.48 14.88
C ALA A 17 38.69 3.35 13.56
N GLY A 18 38.93 2.26 12.83
CA GLY A 18 38.41 2.06 11.48
C GLY A 18 36.90 2.24 11.44
N MET A 19 36.46 3.33 10.81
CA MET A 19 35.14 3.38 10.21
C MET A 19 35.17 2.39 9.05
N THR A 20 34.60 1.21 9.26
CA THR A 20 34.19 0.36 8.13
C THR A 20 33.21 1.19 7.32
N THR A 21 33.65 1.69 6.16
CA THR A 21 32.75 2.33 5.20
C THR A 21 31.79 1.27 4.70
N GLN A 22 30.55 1.30 5.20
CA GLN A 22 29.43 0.57 4.61
C GLN A 22 29.33 0.98 3.13
N SER A 23 29.13 0.02 2.24
CA SER A 23 29.17 0.25 0.80
C SER A 23 28.19 1.35 0.37
N ASN A 24 28.60 2.21 -0.57
CA ASN A 24 27.79 3.24 -1.25
C ASN A 24 26.58 2.70 -2.06
N ALA A 25 26.02 1.53 -1.73
CA ALA A 25 25.04 0.78 -2.53
C ALA A 25 23.71 0.48 -1.81
N ALA A 26 23.50 1.03 -0.62
CA ALA A 26 22.24 0.93 0.14
C ALA A 26 21.43 2.23 0.03
N GLY A 27 20.10 2.14 0.16
CA GLY A 27 19.22 3.30 0.23
C GLY A 27 19.45 4.19 1.46
N THR A 28 18.77 5.33 1.50
CA THR A 28 18.95 6.39 2.51
C THR A 28 17.67 6.71 3.26
N TRP A 29 17.78 6.93 4.57
CA TRP A 29 16.67 7.38 5.41
C TRP A 29 16.53 8.89 5.45
N MET A 30 15.28 9.37 5.47
CA MET A 30 14.93 10.78 5.68
C MET A 30 13.73 10.86 6.63
N PRO A 31 13.69 11.78 7.60
CA PRO A 31 12.49 11.97 8.41
C PRO A 31 11.36 12.61 7.58
N VAL A 32 10.11 12.24 7.88
CA VAL A 32 8.98 13.11 7.57
C VAL A 32 9.07 14.32 8.50
N LEU A 33 9.23 15.52 7.94
CA LEU A 33 9.62 16.70 8.68
C LEU A 33 8.58 17.14 9.71
N ALA A 34 7.30 16.99 9.38
CA ALA A 34 6.21 17.21 10.31
C ALA A 34 5.91 15.91 11.07
N ASN A 35 5.90 15.97 12.41
CA ASN A 35 5.41 14.87 13.22
C ASN A 35 3.91 14.69 13.00
N ALA A 36 3.46 13.43 13.01
CA ALA A 36 2.05 13.10 13.01
C ALA A 36 1.38 13.63 14.29
N PRO A 37 0.10 14.07 14.21
CA PRO A 37 -0.59 14.63 15.36
C PRO A 37 -0.87 13.57 16.44
N ASP A 38 -1.05 12.30 16.04
CA ASP A 38 -1.27 11.17 16.93
C ASP A 38 -0.17 10.10 16.80
N LEU A 39 0.12 9.40 17.89
CA LEU A 39 1.10 8.31 17.90
C LEU A 39 0.64 7.16 16.99
N SER A 40 1.56 6.64 16.18
CA SER A 40 1.29 5.53 15.26
C SER A 40 0.82 4.28 16.01
N GLY A 41 -0.21 3.63 15.51
CA GLY A 41 -0.66 2.30 15.89
C GLY A 41 -0.25 1.22 14.88
N GLY A 42 0.65 1.53 13.95
CA GLY A 42 1.11 0.59 12.91
C GLY A 42 0.46 0.85 11.56
N GLY A 43 -0.56 0.04 11.21
CA GLY A 43 -1.13 -0.09 9.87
C GLY A 43 -1.15 1.16 8.97
N LEU A 44 -0.61 1.01 7.75
CA LEU A 44 -0.42 2.07 6.76
C LEU A 44 -1.15 1.71 5.46
N ILE A 45 -2.12 2.52 5.03
CA ILE A 45 -2.90 2.24 3.81
C ILE A 45 -2.70 3.37 2.81
N LEU A 46 -2.17 3.05 1.63
CA LEU A 46 -2.10 3.97 0.51
C LEU A 46 -3.47 4.07 -0.17
N LEU A 47 -4.06 5.25 -0.25
CA LEU A 47 -5.29 5.46 -1.02
C LEU A 47 -4.98 5.73 -2.49
N SER A 48 -5.96 5.50 -3.36
CA SER A 48 -5.82 5.70 -4.80
C SER A 48 -5.67 7.16 -5.23
N ASP A 49 -5.83 8.11 -4.31
CA ASP A 49 -5.58 9.55 -4.49
C ASP A 49 -4.15 9.96 -4.07
N GLY A 50 -3.28 8.99 -3.77
CA GLY A 50 -1.91 9.22 -3.35
C GLY A 50 -1.77 9.66 -1.89
N THR A 51 -2.84 9.74 -1.09
CA THR A 51 -2.71 9.98 0.35
C THR A 51 -2.49 8.67 1.11
N VAL A 52 -1.87 8.75 2.29
CA VAL A 52 -1.67 7.57 3.15
C VAL A 52 -2.49 7.72 4.43
N LEU A 53 -3.32 6.74 4.75
CA LEU A 53 -3.94 6.61 6.06
C LEU A 53 -2.99 5.85 6.99
N CYS A 54 -2.65 6.46 8.12
CA CYS A 54 -1.81 5.87 9.15
C CYS A 54 -2.63 5.66 10.42
N LYS A 55 -2.79 4.40 10.84
CA LYS A 55 -3.53 4.06 12.06
C LYS A 55 -2.85 4.70 13.27
N SER A 56 -3.63 5.25 14.20
CA SER A 56 -3.12 5.81 15.45
C SER A 56 -3.69 5.10 16.69
N TYR A 57 -3.05 5.28 17.84
CA TYR A 57 -3.59 4.87 19.14
C TYR A 57 -4.71 5.80 19.66
N SER A 58 -5.00 6.90 18.96
CA SER A 58 -5.93 7.93 19.42
C SER A 58 -7.40 7.60 19.12
N GLY A 59 -8.28 8.13 19.98
CA GLY A 59 -9.73 7.91 19.91
C GLY A 59 -10.19 6.67 20.67
N GLY A 60 -11.50 6.50 20.80
CA GLY A 60 -12.10 5.48 21.65
C GLY A 60 -11.85 5.70 23.15
N THR A 61 -12.23 4.72 23.96
CA THR A 61 -12.07 4.75 25.44
C THR A 61 -11.20 3.61 25.97
N ASP A 62 -10.64 2.78 25.08
CA ASP A 62 -9.88 1.56 25.41
C ASP A 62 -8.37 1.68 25.13
N GLY A 63 -7.91 2.82 24.61
CA GLY A 63 -6.50 3.05 24.29
C GLY A 63 -6.01 2.36 23.02
N LEU A 64 -6.90 1.77 22.22
CA LEU A 64 -6.56 1.06 20.97
C LEU A 64 -6.85 1.89 19.72
N GLY A 65 -7.55 3.00 19.89
CA GLY A 65 -7.75 4.02 18.87
C GLY A 65 -8.72 3.64 17.76
N ASN A 66 -9.59 4.59 17.40
CA ASN A 66 -10.44 4.52 16.21
C ASN A 66 -10.14 5.66 15.21
N ILE A 67 -9.11 6.46 15.46
CA ILE A 67 -8.68 7.57 14.59
C ILE A 67 -7.57 7.10 13.63
N TRP A 68 -7.52 7.74 12.48
CA TRP A 68 -6.42 7.64 11.52
C TRP A 68 -5.90 9.03 11.18
N ASN A 69 -4.58 9.14 11.09
CA ASN A 69 -3.92 10.27 10.49
C ASN A 69 -3.90 10.10 8.98
N LYS A 70 -3.99 11.19 8.22
CA LYS A 70 -3.82 11.18 6.77
C LYS A 70 -2.60 12.01 6.38
N LEU A 71 -1.59 11.36 5.82
CA LEU A 71 -0.42 11.99 5.23
C LEU A 71 -0.71 12.32 3.76
N THR A 72 -0.61 13.60 3.41
CA THR A 72 -0.73 14.09 2.04
C THR A 72 0.65 14.56 1.58
N PRO A 73 1.16 14.12 0.41
CA PRO A 73 2.44 14.60 -0.09
C PRO A 73 2.39 16.11 -0.34
N ASP A 74 3.56 16.76 -0.33
CA ASP A 74 3.64 18.19 -0.65
C ASP A 74 3.33 18.47 -2.14
N ILE A 75 3.35 19.74 -2.52
CA ILE A 75 3.08 20.17 -3.90
C ILE A 75 4.12 19.67 -4.91
N HIS A 76 5.24 19.12 -4.46
CA HIS A 76 6.26 18.48 -5.29
C HIS A 76 6.15 16.95 -5.30
N GLY A 77 5.12 16.40 -4.66
CA GLY A 77 4.86 14.97 -4.54
C GLY A 77 5.72 14.27 -3.48
N SER A 78 6.38 15.02 -2.59
CA SER A 78 7.24 14.49 -1.52
C SER A 78 6.45 14.19 -0.25
N TYR A 79 6.53 12.95 0.23
CA TYR A 79 5.97 12.57 1.53
C TYR A 79 6.84 13.02 2.70
N ALA A 80 8.14 13.24 2.50
CA ALA A 80 9.03 13.74 3.54
C ALA A 80 8.65 15.16 4.00
N ASN A 81 8.10 15.97 3.10
CA ASN A 81 7.58 17.31 3.40
C ASN A 81 6.04 17.32 3.48
N GLY A 82 5.42 16.14 3.56
CA GLY A 82 3.99 16.01 3.55
C GLY A 82 3.31 16.71 4.72
N THR A 83 1.99 16.88 4.59
CA THR A 83 1.15 17.49 5.62
C THR A 83 0.21 16.46 6.22
N TRP A 84 -0.08 16.63 7.51
CA TRP A 84 -0.96 15.75 8.25
C TRP A 84 -2.35 16.36 8.40
N SER A 85 -3.35 15.51 8.29
CA SER A 85 -4.75 15.79 8.63
C SER A 85 -5.35 14.56 9.33
N SER A 86 -6.60 14.65 9.77
CA SER A 86 -7.34 13.50 10.30
C SER A 86 -8.56 13.21 9.43
N ILE A 87 -8.95 11.94 9.35
CA ILE A 87 -10.22 11.52 8.73
C ILE A 87 -11.28 11.27 9.82
N ALA A 88 -12.52 11.00 9.41
CA ALA A 88 -13.55 10.59 10.35
C ALA A 88 -13.11 9.33 11.14
N PRO A 89 -13.46 9.24 12.43
CA PRO A 89 -13.12 8.07 13.23
C PRO A 89 -13.93 6.85 12.77
N MET A 90 -13.30 5.68 12.85
CA MET A 90 -13.97 4.38 12.68
C MET A 90 -15.05 4.17 13.75
N ILE A 91 -16.01 3.30 13.47
CA ILE A 91 -17.02 2.88 14.44
C ILE A 91 -16.34 2.04 15.53
N ASN A 92 -15.47 1.10 15.15
CA ASN A 92 -14.76 0.24 16.09
C ASN A 92 -13.28 0.62 16.25
N THR A 93 -12.80 0.49 17.49
CA THR A 93 -11.37 0.47 17.81
C THR A 93 -10.76 -0.86 17.38
N ARG A 94 -9.51 -0.83 16.87
CA ARG A 94 -8.80 -2.02 16.39
C ARG A 94 -7.29 -1.82 16.23
N LEU A 95 -6.53 -2.87 16.53
CA LEU A 95 -5.12 -3.09 16.14
C LEU A 95 -5.00 -4.52 15.62
N TYR A 96 -4.02 -4.78 14.73
CA TYR A 96 -3.79 -6.11 14.13
C TYR A 96 -5.06 -6.64 13.45
N PHE A 97 -5.37 -6.06 12.29
CA PHE A 97 -6.63 -6.27 11.56
C PHE A 97 -6.37 -6.41 10.07
N SER A 98 -7.32 -7.02 9.37
CA SER A 98 -7.30 -7.14 7.91
C SER A 98 -7.71 -5.85 7.19
N SER A 99 -7.12 -5.60 6.02
CA SER A 99 -7.40 -4.39 5.23
C SER A 99 -7.34 -4.64 3.73
N GLN A 100 -8.21 -4.02 2.93
CA GLN A 100 -8.13 -4.04 1.47
C GLN A 100 -8.59 -2.69 0.90
N LEU A 101 -7.80 -2.08 0.01
CA LEU A 101 -8.30 -1.01 -0.83
C LEU A 101 -9.15 -1.62 -1.96
N LEU A 102 -10.46 -1.42 -1.90
CA LEU A 102 -11.44 -1.97 -2.83
C LEU A 102 -11.30 -1.36 -4.23
N MET A 103 -11.75 -2.08 -5.26
CA MET A 103 -11.65 -1.64 -6.66
C MET A 103 -12.34 -0.30 -6.95
N ASP A 104 -13.30 0.12 -6.12
CA ASP A 104 -13.98 1.41 -6.23
C ASP A 104 -13.26 2.57 -5.48
N GLY A 105 -12.09 2.28 -4.89
CA GLY A 105 -11.26 3.22 -4.14
C GLY A 105 -11.73 3.47 -2.71
N ARG A 106 -12.63 2.64 -2.15
CA ARG A 106 -12.97 2.64 -0.72
C ARG A 106 -12.02 1.70 0.05
N LEU A 107 -11.87 1.90 1.35
CA LEU A 107 -11.05 1.03 2.21
C LEU A 107 -11.95 0.09 3.02
N TYR A 108 -11.81 -1.21 2.83
CA TYR A 108 -12.39 -2.24 3.70
C TYR A 108 -11.40 -2.62 4.80
N VAL A 109 -11.90 -2.75 6.02
CA VAL A 109 -11.14 -3.23 7.17
C VAL A 109 -12.01 -4.10 8.06
N ALA A 110 -11.48 -5.21 8.56
CA ALA A 110 -12.23 -6.11 9.42
C ALA A 110 -11.36 -6.79 10.48
N GLY A 111 -11.99 -7.08 11.62
CA GLY A 111 -11.31 -7.67 12.76
C GLY A 111 -10.52 -6.65 13.58
N GLY A 112 -9.46 -7.16 14.17
CA GLY A 112 -8.72 -6.58 15.27
C GLY A 112 -8.48 -7.65 16.33
N GLU A 113 -7.23 -8.07 16.51
CA GLU A 113 -6.84 -8.90 17.65
C GLU A 113 -7.25 -8.21 18.96
N TYR A 114 -6.94 -6.90 19.04
CA TYR A 114 -7.35 -6.01 20.10
C TYR A 114 -8.42 -5.03 19.63
N GLY A 115 -9.34 -4.70 20.55
CA GLY A 115 -10.34 -3.65 20.37
C GLY A 115 -11.75 -4.21 20.25
N THR A 116 -12.67 -3.36 19.83
CA THR A 116 -14.09 -3.70 19.70
C THR A 116 -14.42 -4.32 18.33
N GLY A 117 -13.49 -4.27 17.37
CA GLY A 117 -13.69 -4.69 15.98
C GLY A 117 -13.54 -6.19 15.69
N GLY A 118 -13.14 -7.03 16.67
CA GLY A 118 -12.68 -8.40 16.40
C GLY A 118 -13.64 -9.32 15.61
N SER A 119 -14.96 -9.05 15.62
CA SER A 119 -15.97 -9.76 14.80
C SER A 119 -16.80 -8.81 13.91
N ALA A 120 -16.26 -7.64 13.60
CA ALA A 120 -16.90 -6.60 12.81
C ALA A 120 -16.02 -6.21 11.62
N GLY A 121 -16.66 -5.70 10.57
CA GLY A 121 -15.99 -5.09 9.44
C GLY A 121 -16.62 -3.75 9.11
N GLU A 122 -15.86 -2.86 8.51
CA GLU A 122 -16.30 -1.53 8.12
C GLU A 122 -15.66 -1.12 6.79
N VAL A 123 -16.32 -0.21 6.08
CA VAL A 123 -15.82 0.39 4.85
C VAL A 123 -15.73 1.90 5.04
N TYR A 124 -14.57 2.46 4.76
CA TYR A 124 -14.33 3.90 4.67
C TYR A 124 -14.50 4.38 3.24
N ASP A 125 -15.32 5.42 3.08
CA ASP A 125 -15.44 6.15 1.83
C ASP A 125 -14.64 7.47 1.90
N PRO A 126 -13.55 7.61 1.12
CA PRO A 126 -12.74 8.82 1.13
C PRO A 126 -13.42 10.04 0.50
N LEU A 127 -14.48 9.86 -0.30
CA LEU A 127 -15.19 10.96 -0.94
C LEU A 127 -16.12 11.68 0.05
N THR A 128 -16.81 10.91 0.89
CA THR A 128 -17.70 11.45 1.92
C THR A 128 -17.04 11.57 3.28
N ASN A 129 -15.82 11.03 3.45
CA ASN A 129 -15.11 10.94 4.71
C ASN A 129 -15.97 10.28 5.80
N THR A 130 -16.53 9.11 5.49
CA THR A 130 -17.42 8.38 6.42
C THR A 130 -17.08 6.89 6.49
N TRP A 131 -17.35 6.31 7.66
CA TRP A 131 -17.25 4.87 7.92
C TRP A 131 -18.64 4.26 7.96
N THR A 132 -18.81 3.12 7.27
CA THR A 132 -20.06 2.35 7.28
C THR A 132 -19.78 0.93 7.73
N ALA A 133 -20.56 0.43 8.68
CA ALA A 133 -20.47 -0.97 9.11
C ALA A 133 -20.89 -1.92 7.99
N THR A 134 -20.14 -3.01 7.84
CA THR A 134 -20.55 -4.17 7.04
C THR A 134 -21.45 -5.10 7.87
N PRO A 135 -22.19 -6.02 7.26
CA PRO A 135 -22.82 -7.12 7.98
C PRO A 135 -21.79 -8.00 8.71
N SER A 136 -22.26 -8.90 9.57
CA SER A 136 -21.37 -9.81 10.30
C SER A 136 -20.46 -10.62 9.33
N PRO A 137 -19.14 -10.70 9.59
CA PRO A 137 -18.20 -11.53 8.83
C PRO A 137 -18.40 -13.04 8.94
N LEU A 138 -19.45 -13.50 9.62
CA LEU A 138 -19.79 -14.90 9.89
C LEU A 138 -18.83 -15.62 10.87
N GLY A 139 -18.00 -14.87 11.59
CA GLY A 139 -17.08 -15.36 12.60
C GLY A 139 -16.19 -14.25 13.15
N ARG A 140 -15.34 -14.59 14.12
CA ARG A 140 -14.27 -13.69 14.58
C ARG A 140 -13.20 -13.60 13.51
N VAL A 141 -12.83 -12.38 13.11
CA VAL A 141 -11.75 -12.12 12.15
C VAL A 141 -10.42 -12.01 12.86
N SER A 142 -10.33 -11.29 13.99
CA SER A 142 -9.05 -11.01 14.69
C SER A 142 -8.03 -10.32 13.75
N ASP A 143 -6.77 -10.67 13.90
CA ASP A 143 -5.59 -10.55 13.02
C ASP A 143 -5.68 -11.34 11.68
N GLY A 144 -6.78 -12.04 11.40
CA GLY A 144 -6.83 -12.93 10.23
C GLY A 144 -6.70 -12.21 8.87
N ASN A 145 -5.89 -12.79 7.98
CA ASN A 145 -5.68 -12.35 6.59
C ASN A 145 -6.91 -11.98 5.77
N SER A 146 -6.70 -11.12 4.77
CA SER A 146 -7.65 -10.92 3.69
C SER A 146 -6.95 -10.89 2.34
N GLU A 147 -7.66 -11.25 1.27
CA GLU A 147 -7.15 -11.10 -0.08
C GLU A 147 -8.22 -10.74 -1.10
N MET A 148 -7.93 -9.81 -2.01
CA MET A 148 -8.85 -9.46 -3.08
C MET A 148 -8.87 -10.52 -4.18
N MET A 149 -10.06 -11.03 -4.47
CA MET A 149 -10.34 -11.96 -5.56
C MET A 149 -10.46 -11.23 -6.91
N PRO A 150 -10.22 -11.91 -8.05
CA PRO A 150 -10.28 -11.30 -9.38
C PRO A 150 -11.58 -10.58 -9.74
N ASP A 151 -12.69 -10.92 -9.09
CA ASP A 151 -14.01 -10.32 -9.31
C ASP A 151 -14.30 -9.13 -8.37
N GLY A 152 -13.32 -8.70 -7.57
CA GLY A 152 -13.41 -7.60 -6.62
C GLY A 152 -14.04 -7.97 -5.28
N ARG A 153 -14.36 -9.25 -5.04
CA ARG A 153 -14.72 -9.73 -3.69
C ARG A 153 -13.48 -9.90 -2.83
N VAL A 154 -13.65 -9.98 -1.51
CA VAL A 154 -12.55 -10.19 -0.56
C VAL A 154 -12.71 -11.57 0.09
N LEU A 155 -11.70 -12.43 -0.04
CA LEU A 155 -11.57 -13.64 0.75
C LEU A 155 -11.03 -13.25 2.13
N GLN A 156 -11.75 -13.62 3.19
CA GLN A 156 -11.46 -13.22 4.56
C GLN A 156 -11.19 -14.45 5.42
N ALA A 157 -10.05 -14.47 6.10
CA ALA A 157 -9.72 -15.43 7.13
C ALA A 157 -10.64 -15.23 8.36
N LEU A 158 -11.14 -16.33 8.94
CA LEU A 158 -11.80 -16.33 10.23
C LEU A 158 -10.97 -17.06 11.29
N VAL A 159 -10.63 -16.35 12.35
CA VAL A 159 -9.93 -16.81 13.55
C VAL A 159 -10.95 -17.31 14.57
N THR A 160 -11.65 -18.38 14.17
CA THR A 160 -12.67 -19.03 15.00
C THR A 160 -12.71 -20.53 14.76
N GLY A 161 -13.23 -21.27 15.76
CA GLY A 161 -13.42 -22.72 15.68
C GLY A 161 -12.13 -23.46 15.36
N THR A 162 -12.08 -24.10 14.19
CA THR A 162 -10.92 -24.89 13.75
C THR A 162 -9.75 -24.04 13.25
N LEU A 163 -9.90 -22.70 13.18
CA LEU A 163 -8.94 -21.79 12.56
C LEU A 163 -8.65 -22.14 11.10
N LYS A 164 -9.68 -22.61 10.37
CA LYS A 164 -9.62 -23.01 8.96
C LYS A 164 -10.68 -22.35 8.08
N LEU A 165 -11.60 -21.64 8.71
CA LEU A 165 -12.76 -21.09 8.05
C LEU A 165 -12.39 -19.79 7.36
N THR A 166 -13.04 -19.54 6.23
CA THR A 166 -13.00 -18.26 5.53
C THR A 166 -14.43 -17.77 5.28
N SER A 167 -14.59 -16.48 5.08
CA SER A 167 -15.79 -15.87 4.50
C SER A 167 -15.42 -15.09 3.24
N ILE A 168 -16.42 -14.74 2.44
CA ILE A 168 -16.24 -13.92 1.24
C ILE A 168 -17.13 -12.69 1.36
N TYR A 169 -16.52 -11.53 1.39
CA TYR A 169 -17.19 -10.23 1.37
C TYR A 169 -17.42 -9.76 -0.07
N ASN A 170 -18.65 -9.36 -0.39
CA ASN A 170 -18.97 -8.70 -1.64
C ASN A 170 -19.21 -7.20 -1.39
N PRO A 171 -18.29 -6.31 -1.80
CA PRO A 171 -18.42 -4.87 -1.56
C PRO A 171 -19.50 -4.19 -2.42
N LYS A 172 -19.93 -4.82 -3.52
CA LYS A 172 -20.99 -4.27 -4.40
C LYS A 172 -22.38 -4.45 -3.79
N THR A 173 -22.62 -5.60 -3.15
CA THR A 173 -23.90 -5.92 -2.51
C THR A 173 -23.89 -5.70 -1.00
N ASN A 174 -22.71 -5.39 -0.42
CA ASN A 174 -22.47 -5.31 1.02
C ASN A 174 -22.97 -6.57 1.76
N THR A 175 -22.48 -7.74 1.37
CA THR A 175 -22.91 -9.03 1.95
C THR A 175 -21.73 -9.97 2.19
N PHE A 176 -21.82 -10.80 3.23
CA PHE A 176 -20.93 -11.93 3.46
C PHE A 176 -21.60 -13.25 3.10
N VAL A 177 -20.81 -14.18 2.55
CA VAL A 177 -21.15 -15.59 2.41
C VAL A 177 -20.03 -16.46 2.99
N ALA A 178 -20.34 -17.70 3.36
CA ALA A 178 -19.31 -18.64 3.79
C ALA A 178 -18.33 -18.93 2.63
N GLY A 179 -17.04 -18.86 2.93
CA GLY A 179 -15.96 -19.22 2.02
C GLY A 179 -15.54 -20.68 2.19
N PRO A 180 -14.60 -21.17 1.37
CA PRO A 180 -14.08 -22.52 1.48
C PRO A 180 -13.15 -22.68 2.68
N THR A 181 -13.18 -23.85 3.29
CA THR A 181 -12.30 -24.22 4.38
C THR A 181 -10.92 -24.62 3.85
N CYS A 182 -9.84 -24.05 4.39
CA CYS A 182 -8.48 -24.51 4.11
C CYS A 182 -8.22 -25.90 4.74
N LYS A 183 -7.16 -26.61 4.35
CA LYS A 183 -6.87 -27.96 4.91
C LYS A 183 -6.04 -27.86 6.18
N GLY A 184 -5.13 -26.90 6.26
CA GLY A 184 -4.27 -26.54 7.39
C GLY A 184 -4.85 -25.42 8.23
N ILE A 185 -4.01 -24.70 8.97
CA ILE A 185 -4.39 -23.55 9.79
C ILE A 185 -3.74 -22.31 9.20
N HIS A 186 -4.54 -21.27 9.00
CA HIS A 186 -4.15 -20.01 8.33
C HIS A 186 -4.01 -18.81 9.29
N ASN A 187 -4.33 -19.00 10.58
CA ASN A 187 -3.96 -18.05 11.64
C ASN A 187 -2.43 -17.90 11.68
N GLU A 188 -1.91 -16.70 11.95
CA GLU A 188 -0.48 -16.36 11.91
C GLU A 188 0.19 -16.63 10.54
N SER A 189 -0.56 -16.72 9.43
CA SER A 189 0.04 -17.06 8.12
C SER A 189 0.15 -15.90 7.17
N ALA A 190 1.25 -15.79 6.42
CA ALA A 190 1.33 -14.79 5.36
C ALA A 190 0.63 -15.31 4.10
N TRP A 191 -0.51 -14.72 3.74
CA TRP A 191 -1.15 -14.96 2.44
C TRP A 191 -0.43 -14.15 1.35
N MET A 192 -0.18 -14.79 0.21
CA MET A 192 0.53 -14.17 -0.92
C MET A 192 -0.24 -14.41 -2.21
N LYS A 193 -0.64 -13.36 -2.92
CA LYS A 193 -1.18 -13.48 -4.27
C LYS A 193 -0.10 -13.84 -5.29
N LEU A 194 -0.40 -14.78 -6.16
CA LEU A 194 0.46 -15.20 -7.27
C LEU A 194 -0.02 -14.63 -8.62
N PRO A 195 0.81 -14.65 -9.68
CA PRO A 195 0.45 -14.07 -10.97
C PRO A 195 -0.80 -14.64 -11.65
N ASP A 196 -1.23 -15.85 -11.26
CA ASP A 196 -2.46 -16.47 -11.75
C ASP A 196 -3.69 -16.19 -10.86
N ASN A 197 -3.57 -15.21 -9.96
CA ASN A 197 -4.54 -14.78 -8.94
C ASN A 197 -4.84 -15.78 -7.81
N SER A 198 -4.17 -16.92 -7.80
CA SER A 198 -4.25 -17.80 -6.64
C SER A 198 -3.58 -17.18 -5.42
N VAL A 199 -3.95 -17.67 -4.24
CA VAL A 199 -3.38 -17.22 -2.96
C VAL A 199 -2.64 -18.39 -2.33
N LEU A 200 -1.36 -18.22 -2.03
CA LEU A 200 -0.49 -19.22 -1.45
C LEU A 200 -0.17 -18.85 0.01
N PHE A 201 -0.20 -19.82 0.91
CA PHE A 201 0.36 -19.66 2.26
C PHE A 201 1.03 -20.96 2.74
N VAL A 202 1.78 -20.85 3.83
CA VAL A 202 2.41 -21.97 4.54
C VAL A 202 1.61 -22.24 5.81
N ASP A 203 1.21 -23.48 6.02
CA ASP A 203 0.41 -23.87 7.18
C ASP A 203 1.16 -23.57 8.49
N ARG A 204 0.47 -22.94 9.45
CA ARG A 204 1.04 -22.66 10.77
C ARG A 204 1.58 -23.93 11.41
N LEU A 205 2.80 -23.86 11.97
CA LEU A 205 3.50 -24.97 12.62
C LEU A 205 3.75 -26.20 11.73
N SER A 206 3.79 -26.00 10.42
CA SER A 206 3.98 -27.07 9.46
C SER A 206 5.00 -26.67 8.40
N THR A 207 5.35 -27.65 7.56
CA THR A 207 6.04 -27.42 6.29
C THR A 207 5.12 -27.70 5.10
N ALA A 208 3.84 -27.98 5.33
CA ALA A 208 2.85 -28.02 4.27
C ALA A 208 2.50 -26.59 3.82
N SER A 209 2.20 -26.44 2.54
CA SER A 209 1.68 -25.20 1.96
C SER A 209 0.36 -25.47 1.26
N GLU A 210 -0.45 -24.43 1.14
CA GLU A 210 -1.77 -24.50 0.53
C GLU A 210 -2.03 -23.33 -0.40
N ARG A 211 -2.89 -23.61 -1.37
CA ARG A 211 -3.21 -22.68 -2.43
C ARG A 211 -4.72 -22.57 -2.64
N TYR A 212 -5.24 -21.36 -2.52
CA TYR A 212 -6.62 -21.04 -2.90
C TYR A 212 -6.67 -20.75 -4.39
N ILE A 213 -7.61 -21.41 -5.08
CA ILE A 213 -7.84 -21.21 -6.52
C ILE A 213 -9.18 -20.50 -6.70
N PRO A 214 -9.20 -19.19 -7.02
CA PRO A 214 -10.42 -18.38 -7.03
C PRO A 214 -11.52 -18.89 -7.94
N PHE A 215 -11.19 -19.32 -9.16
CA PHE A 215 -12.18 -19.83 -10.12
C PHE A 215 -12.87 -21.11 -9.64
N ARG A 216 -12.20 -21.90 -8.79
CA ARG A 216 -12.78 -23.09 -8.16
C ARG A 216 -13.43 -22.81 -6.82
N ASN A 217 -13.19 -21.63 -6.25
CA ASN A 217 -13.57 -21.27 -4.89
C ASN A 217 -13.16 -22.38 -3.88
N ALA A 218 -11.91 -22.83 -3.93
CA ALA A 218 -11.44 -23.96 -3.13
C ALA A 218 -9.95 -23.90 -2.81
N TRP A 219 -9.60 -24.38 -1.61
CA TRP A 219 -8.23 -24.61 -1.15
C TRP A 219 -7.72 -26.00 -1.55
N TYR A 220 -6.47 -26.08 -1.96
CA TYR A 220 -5.75 -27.30 -2.29
C TYR A 220 -4.42 -27.36 -1.55
N VAL A 221 -4.04 -28.55 -1.10
CA VAL A 221 -2.66 -28.79 -0.65
C VAL A 221 -1.73 -28.54 -1.83
N ASP A 222 -0.73 -27.69 -1.66
CA ASP A 222 0.27 -27.36 -2.67
C ASP A 222 1.52 -28.23 -2.46
N GLY A 223 2.67 -27.64 -2.14
CA GLY A 223 3.95 -28.32 -1.95
C GLY A 223 4.41 -28.41 -0.49
N VAL A 224 5.60 -29.00 -0.30
CA VAL A 224 6.31 -29.02 0.98
C VAL A 224 7.39 -27.95 0.98
N VAL A 225 7.36 -27.08 1.97
CA VAL A 225 8.37 -26.07 2.23
C VAL A 225 9.61 -26.74 2.83
N PRO A 226 10.81 -26.56 2.27
CA PRO A 226 12.02 -27.27 2.72
C PRO A 226 12.59 -26.75 4.04
N VAL A 227 11.98 -25.72 4.62
CA VAL A 227 12.39 -25.09 5.88
C VAL A 227 11.15 -24.81 6.74
N ALA A 228 11.32 -24.83 8.06
CA ALA A 228 10.30 -24.37 8.99
C ALA A 228 10.37 -22.84 9.11
N LEU A 229 9.30 -22.15 8.71
CA LEU A 229 9.20 -20.68 8.83
C LEU A 229 8.77 -20.27 10.24
N TYR A 230 7.88 -21.06 10.84
CA TYR A 230 7.34 -20.87 12.17
C TYR A 230 8.27 -21.41 13.25
N ASP A 231 8.48 -20.60 14.29
CA ASP A 231 9.10 -21.05 15.54
C ASP A 231 8.09 -21.80 16.42
N ALA A 232 8.60 -22.52 17.42
CA ALA A 232 7.79 -23.36 18.30
C ALA A 232 7.14 -22.61 19.47
N TYR A 233 7.26 -21.28 19.52
CA TYR A 233 6.95 -20.48 20.69
C TYR A 233 5.89 -19.40 20.42
N GLY A 234 6.17 -18.49 19.49
CA GLY A 234 5.26 -17.41 19.10
C GLY A 234 4.24 -17.88 18.07
N TYR A 235 4.61 -18.87 17.26
CA TYR A 235 3.81 -19.35 16.12
C TYR A 235 3.60 -18.32 15.02
N GLU A 236 4.43 -17.29 15.01
CA GLU A 236 4.41 -16.20 14.03
C GLU A 236 5.28 -16.49 12.81
N THR A 237 5.03 -15.75 11.75
CA THR A 237 5.89 -15.65 10.57
C THR A 237 5.99 -14.20 10.14
N GLY A 238 6.97 -13.87 9.31
CA GLY A 238 7.04 -12.54 8.72
C GLY A 238 6.24 -12.49 7.42
N GLY A 239 6.34 -11.36 6.74
CA GLY A 239 5.66 -11.15 5.47
C GLY A 239 6.06 -12.11 4.34
N ALA A 240 5.31 -11.99 3.25
CA ALA A 240 5.62 -12.60 1.97
C ALA A 240 5.47 -11.57 0.85
N VAL A 241 6.34 -11.63 -0.16
CA VAL A 241 6.28 -10.73 -1.33
C VAL A 241 6.59 -11.46 -2.62
N LEU A 242 5.98 -11.02 -3.73
CA LEU A 242 6.33 -11.49 -5.06
C LEU A 242 7.55 -10.72 -5.57
N LEU A 243 8.61 -11.47 -5.90
CA LEU A 243 9.86 -10.91 -6.41
C LEU A 243 9.78 -10.62 -7.91
N PRO A 244 10.61 -9.71 -8.44
CA PRO A 244 10.62 -9.36 -9.86
C PRO A 244 10.92 -10.53 -10.82
N ASN A 245 11.56 -11.59 -10.32
CA ASN A 245 11.81 -12.82 -11.10
C ASN A 245 10.62 -13.80 -11.09
N GLY A 246 9.46 -13.38 -10.57
CA GLY A 246 8.23 -14.15 -10.50
C GLY A 246 8.18 -15.17 -9.36
N LYS A 247 9.19 -15.23 -8.48
CA LYS A 247 9.16 -16.12 -7.30
C LYS A 247 8.52 -15.41 -6.12
N ALA A 248 7.72 -16.12 -5.32
CA ALA A 248 7.30 -15.61 -4.03
C ALA A 248 8.41 -15.88 -2.99
N PHE A 249 8.67 -14.89 -2.14
CA PHE A 249 9.66 -14.94 -1.07
C PHE A 249 8.95 -14.83 0.27
N PHE A 250 9.21 -15.79 1.16
CA PHE A 250 8.66 -15.87 2.51
C PHE A 250 9.79 -15.77 3.52
N ILE A 251 9.61 -14.99 4.58
CA ILE A 251 10.55 -14.87 5.70
C ILE A 251 9.89 -15.35 6.99
N GLY A 252 10.56 -16.24 7.73
CA GLY A 252 10.03 -16.85 8.94
C GLY A 252 10.60 -16.25 10.24
N SER A 253 9.90 -16.48 11.35
CA SER A 253 10.39 -16.16 12.70
C SER A 253 11.62 -16.96 13.10
N THR A 254 11.91 -18.07 12.41
CA THR A 254 13.13 -18.88 12.60
C THR A 254 14.38 -18.32 11.92
N GLY A 255 14.28 -17.19 11.22
CA GLY A 255 15.36 -16.63 10.40
C GLY A 255 15.60 -17.35 9.09
N LYS A 256 14.84 -18.41 8.80
CA LYS A 256 14.87 -19.11 7.51
C LYS A 256 13.93 -18.41 6.53
N THR A 257 14.32 -18.43 5.26
CA THR A 257 13.45 -17.94 4.17
C THR A 257 13.15 -19.08 3.20
N ALA A 258 12.04 -18.95 2.48
CA ALA A 258 11.63 -19.90 1.45
C ALA A 258 11.29 -19.16 0.15
N LEU A 259 11.58 -19.82 -0.97
CA LEU A 259 11.27 -19.34 -2.31
C LEU A 259 10.30 -20.30 -2.98
N TYR A 260 9.20 -19.76 -3.49
CA TYR A 260 8.25 -20.51 -4.30
C TYR A 260 8.33 -20.05 -5.76
N THR A 261 8.48 -21.00 -6.68
CA THR A 261 8.43 -20.72 -8.12
C THR A 261 7.07 -21.16 -8.67
N PRO A 262 6.15 -20.23 -8.96
CA PRO A 262 4.86 -20.55 -9.52
C PRO A 262 4.98 -21.02 -10.97
N THR A 263 4.06 -21.88 -11.40
CA THR A 263 3.96 -22.32 -12.80
C THR A 263 3.23 -21.32 -13.69
N GLY A 264 2.61 -20.29 -13.10
CA GLY A 264 1.68 -19.39 -13.79
C GLY A 264 0.31 -20.02 -14.09
N THR A 265 0.05 -21.21 -13.56
CA THR A 265 -1.22 -21.93 -13.70
C THR A 265 -1.62 -22.53 -12.35
N GLU A 266 -2.78 -23.18 -12.33
CA GLU A 266 -3.28 -23.91 -11.16
C GLU A 266 -2.43 -25.14 -10.80
N THR A 267 -1.48 -25.54 -11.65
CA THR A 267 -0.51 -26.58 -11.29
C THR A 267 0.45 -26.07 -10.22
N LYS A 268 0.76 -26.96 -9.26
CA LYS A 268 1.64 -26.66 -8.14
C LYS A 268 3.01 -26.20 -8.62
N GLY A 269 3.50 -25.13 -8.02
CA GLY A 269 4.87 -24.68 -8.17
C GLY A 269 5.88 -25.53 -7.39
N THR A 270 7.10 -25.02 -7.29
CA THR A 270 8.19 -25.70 -6.58
C THR A 270 8.77 -24.82 -5.49
N TRP A 271 9.00 -25.40 -4.33
CA TRP A 271 9.66 -24.75 -3.21
C TRP A 271 11.17 -24.99 -3.20
N ALA A 272 11.92 -23.98 -2.77
CA ALA A 272 13.34 -24.05 -2.46
C ALA A 272 13.62 -23.30 -1.15
N ALA A 273 14.66 -23.72 -0.43
CA ALA A 273 15.15 -22.95 0.70
C ALA A 273 15.79 -21.66 0.17
N GLY A 274 15.46 -20.52 0.79
CA GLY A 274 16.12 -19.25 0.53
C GLY A 274 17.35 -19.07 1.42
N SER A 275 17.90 -17.86 1.45
CA SER A 275 18.99 -17.50 2.35
C SER A 275 18.53 -17.43 3.82
N VAL A 276 19.50 -17.53 4.74
CA VAL A 276 19.25 -17.32 6.17
C VAL A 276 19.47 -15.85 6.50
N VAL A 277 18.57 -15.29 7.29
CA VAL A 277 18.68 -13.92 7.81
C VAL A 277 19.92 -13.83 8.73
N PRO A 278 20.84 -12.88 8.52
CA PRO A 278 22.06 -12.77 9.33
C PRO A 278 21.79 -12.49 10.81
N GLY A 279 22.77 -12.82 11.67
CA GLY A 279 22.75 -12.41 13.08
C GLY A 279 21.93 -13.29 14.02
N SER A 280 21.47 -14.47 13.56
CA SER A 280 20.47 -15.27 14.30
C SER A 280 19.17 -14.50 14.54
N ASN A 281 18.82 -13.66 13.56
CA ASN A 281 17.59 -12.90 13.55
C ASN A 281 16.51 -13.66 12.76
N GLY A 282 15.25 -13.47 13.13
CA GLY A 282 14.06 -13.92 12.44
C GLY A 282 13.01 -12.81 12.40
N ALA A 283 11.87 -13.15 11.80
CA ALA A 283 10.80 -12.20 11.52
C ALA A 283 9.47 -12.60 12.18
N PRO A 284 9.34 -12.65 13.52
CA PRO A 284 8.02 -12.74 14.14
C PRO A 284 7.25 -11.42 13.89
N ASP A 285 6.16 -11.48 13.13
CA ASP A 285 5.32 -10.34 12.73
C ASP A 285 6.11 -9.17 12.15
N ALA A 286 7.09 -9.47 11.30
CA ALA A 286 7.97 -8.41 10.79
C ALA A 286 7.49 -7.87 9.44
N PRO A 287 7.56 -6.53 9.24
CA PRO A 287 7.25 -5.92 7.96
C PRO A 287 8.32 -6.17 6.91
N MET A 288 7.89 -6.16 5.66
CA MET A 288 8.74 -6.08 4.50
C MET A 288 8.07 -5.29 3.37
N ALA A 289 8.86 -4.73 2.45
CA ALA A 289 8.38 -4.01 1.28
C ALA A 289 9.25 -4.26 0.04
N MET A 290 8.62 -4.50 -1.11
CA MET A 290 9.30 -4.69 -2.40
C MET A 290 9.59 -3.32 -3.01
N MET A 291 10.82 -2.87 -2.88
CA MET A 291 11.25 -1.56 -3.34
C MET A 291 11.28 -1.47 -4.87
N THR A 292 11.25 -0.25 -5.39
CA THR A 292 11.23 0.00 -6.84
C THR A 292 12.41 -0.58 -7.62
N ASP A 293 13.57 -0.78 -6.98
CA ASP A 293 14.75 -1.42 -7.57
C ASP A 293 14.69 -2.96 -7.53
N GLY A 294 13.61 -3.52 -6.97
CA GLY A 294 13.34 -4.96 -6.87
C GLY A 294 13.91 -5.65 -5.65
N LYS A 295 14.75 -4.97 -4.86
CA LYS A 295 15.18 -5.51 -3.56
C LYS A 295 14.02 -5.43 -2.57
N VAL A 296 14.10 -6.23 -1.52
CA VAL A 296 13.11 -6.20 -0.43
C VAL A 296 13.74 -5.55 0.79
N LEU A 297 13.18 -4.45 1.26
CA LEU A 297 13.47 -3.92 2.59
C LEU A 297 12.72 -4.77 3.61
N HIS A 298 13.42 -5.40 4.54
CA HIS A 298 12.79 -6.19 5.61
C HIS A 298 13.49 -5.98 6.95
N LEU A 299 12.74 -6.22 8.01
CA LEU A 299 13.16 -6.07 9.39
C LEU A 299 13.20 -7.44 10.07
N ALA A 300 14.14 -7.63 10.97
CA ALA A 300 14.25 -8.86 11.74
C ALA A 300 14.83 -8.59 13.12
N SER A 301 14.34 -9.28 14.14
CA SER A 301 14.84 -9.26 15.51
C SER A 301 15.45 -10.62 15.86
N PRO A 302 16.09 -10.83 17.02
CA PRO A 302 16.59 -12.15 17.38
C PRO A 302 15.50 -13.24 17.27
N ILE A 303 15.88 -14.49 17.02
CA ILE A 303 14.90 -15.59 16.94
C ILE A 303 14.27 -15.81 18.33
N PRO A 304 12.92 -15.96 18.43
CA PRO A 304 12.25 -16.30 19.68
C PRO A 304 12.81 -17.56 20.35
N THR A 305 12.90 -17.54 21.68
CA THR A 305 13.46 -18.65 22.49
C THR A 305 12.52 -19.21 23.56
N SER A 306 11.35 -18.61 23.73
CA SER A 306 10.32 -19.01 24.70
C SER A 306 8.95 -18.49 24.29
N ALA A 307 7.87 -19.08 24.82
CA ALA A 307 6.50 -18.69 24.48
C ALA A 307 6.25 -17.18 24.69
N ASN A 308 5.54 -16.54 23.76
CA ASN A 308 5.22 -15.10 23.75
C ASN A 308 6.46 -14.19 23.91
N HIS A 309 7.61 -14.61 23.38
CA HIS A 309 8.85 -13.85 23.44
C HIS A 309 9.15 -13.21 22.08
N PHE A 310 9.01 -11.89 22.03
CA PHE A 310 9.36 -11.04 20.89
C PHE A 310 10.63 -10.25 21.24
N PRO A 311 11.83 -10.77 20.94
CA PRO A 311 13.07 -10.15 21.38
C PRO A 311 13.41 -8.88 20.59
N SER A 312 14.25 -8.05 21.19
CA SER A 312 14.90 -6.89 20.57
C SER A 312 16.43 -7.09 20.60
N PRO A 313 17.25 -6.35 19.82
CA PRO A 313 16.90 -5.24 18.93
C PRO A 313 16.54 -5.67 17.50
N THR A 314 15.74 -4.86 16.81
CA THR A 314 15.45 -5.01 15.38
C THR A 314 16.57 -4.47 14.50
N THR A 315 16.99 -5.30 13.55
CA THR A 315 17.97 -4.99 12.51
C THR A 315 17.27 -4.85 11.15
N PHE A 316 17.82 -3.97 10.30
CA PHE A 316 17.25 -3.62 8.99
C PHE A 316 18.11 -4.20 7.87
N TYR A 317 17.46 -4.69 6.81
CA TYR A 317 18.16 -5.35 5.72
C TYR A 317 17.54 -5.01 4.36
N GLU A 318 18.38 -4.86 3.35
CA GLU A 318 17.97 -5.04 1.95
C GLU A 318 18.25 -6.49 1.54
N TYR A 319 17.24 -7.22 1.08
CA TYR A 319 17.38 -8.52 0.44
C TYR A 319 17.46 -8.36 -1.09
N ASN A 320 18.54 -8.86 -1.68
CA ASN A 320 18.73 -8.87 -3.13
C ASN A 320 18.35 -10.24 -3.69
N TYR A 321 17.27 -10.28 -4.47
CA TYR A 321 16.71 -11.49 -5.06
C TYR A 321 17.58 -12.12 -6.16
N LEU A 322 18.48 -11.36 -6.77
CA LEU A 322 19.37 -11.86 -7.83
C LEU A 322 20.53 -12.64 -7.23
N THR A 323 21.08 -12.18 -6.11
CA THR A 323 22.19 -12.82 -5.41
C THR A 323 21.74 -13.71 -4.26
N ASN A 324 20.46 -13.66 -3.87
CA ASN A 324 19.90 -14.33 -2.71
C ASN A 324 20.67 -13.99 -1.41
N THR A 325 20.87 -12.70 -1.16
CA THR A 325 21.67 -12.19 -0.03
C THR A 325 20.96 -11.08 0.72
N HIS A 326 21.11 -11.06 2.04
CA HIS A 326 20.66 -9.96 2.90
C HIS A 326 21.85 -9.04 3.23
N THR A 327 21.70 -7.75 2.99
CA THR A 327 22.68 -6.72 3.34
C THR A 327 22.11 -5.87 4.47
N GLN A 328 22.78 -5.87 5.62
CA GLN A 328 22.37 -5.02 6.74
C GLN A 328 22.57 -3.55 6.38
N ILE A 329 21.54 -2.75 6.67
CA ILE A 329 21.54 -1.30 6.55
C ILE A 329 21.36 -0.66 7.92
N ASN A 330 21.63 0.63 8.03
CA ASN A 330 21.36 1.37 9.27
C ASN A 330 19.86 1.56 9.47
N ALA A 331 19.45 1.64 10.72
CA ALA A 331 18.15 2.11 11.14
C ALA A 331 17.95 3.60 10.79
N PRO A 332 16.70 4.10 10.76
CA PRO A 332 16.41 5.51 10.45
C PRO A 332 17.15 6.56 11.29
N THR A 333 17.57 6.21 12.51
CA THR A 333 18.32 7.09 13.42
C THR A 333 19.85 7.06 13.18
N GLY A 334 20.32 6.29 12.19
CA GLY A 334 21.74 6.10 11.87
C GLY A 334 22.43 5.01 12.69
N ALA A 335 21.77 4.44 13.71
CA ALA A 335 22.25 3.28 14.45
C ALA A 335 22.17 2.00 13.58
N THR A 336 22.87 0.93 13.96
CA THR A 336 22.81 -0.36 13.25
C THR A 336 21.51 -1.15 13.49
N SER A 337 20.72 -0.75 14.49
CA SER A 337 19.50 -1.42 14.95
C SER A 337 18.66 -0.48 15.83
N ILE A 338 17.39 -0.82 16.07
CA ILE A 338 16.51 -0.17 17.06
C ILE A 338 16.21 -1.17 18.17
N ASN A 339 16.28 -0.74 19.44
CA ASN A 339 16.07 -1.62 20.60
C ASN A 339 14.58 -1.89 20.89
N GLU A 340 13.85 -2.33 19.87
CA GLU A 340 12.45 -2.74 19.92
C GLU A 340 12.27 -4.03 19.10
N PRO A 341 11.25 -4.85 19.39
CA PRO A 341 10.93 -6.03 18.59
C PRO A 341 10.43 -5.65 17.18
N CYS A 342 10.52 -6.55 16.21
CA CYS A 342 10.23 -6.16 14.82
C CYS A 342 8.74 -5.90 14.54
N TYR A 343 7.83 -6.46 15.34
CA TYR A 343 6.39 -6.29 15.18
C TYR A 343 5.91 -4.85 15.40
N VAL A 344 6.65 -4.00 16.11
CA VAL A 344 6.22 -2.61 16.31
C VAL A 344 6.47 -1.71 15.08
N PHE A 345 6.97 -2.25 13.97
CA PHE A 345 7.31 -1.48 12.78
C PHE A 345 6.42 -1.82 11.60
N THR A 346 6.17 -0.85 10.72
CA THR A 346 5.47 -1.08 9.45
C THR A 346 6.18 -0.41 8.29
N LEU A 347 5.96 -0.96 7.09
CA LEU A 347 6.50 -0.47 5.83
C LEU A 347 5.38 -0.34 4.81
N LEU A 348 5.46 0.65 3.92
CA LEU A 348 4.51 0.85 2.83
C LEU A 348 5.21 1.46 1.62
N ASP A 349 5.07 0.83 0.45
CA ASP A 349 5.57 1.41 -0.81
C ASP A 349 4.78 2.66 -1.19
N LEU A 350 5.47 3.73 -1.55
CA LEU A 350 4.87 5.02 -1.90
C LEU A 350 4.87 5.25 -3.42
N PRO A 351 3.91 6.03 -3.96
CA PRO A 351 3.80 6.33 -5.39
C PRO A 351 5.02 7.01 -6.01
N ASP A 352 5.82 7.71 -5.19
CA ASP A 352 7.05 8.41 -5.59
C ASP A 352 8.29 7.49 -5.63
N GLY A 353 8.10 6.21 -5.35
CA GLY A 353 9.12 5.16 -5.39
C GLY A 353 9.93 4.97 -4.11
N ASN A 354 9.56 5.68 -3.04
CA ASN A 354 10.13 5.50 -1.70
C ASN A 354 9.31 4.51 -0.87
N VAL A 355 9.79 4.19 0.33
CA VAL A 355 9.06 3.37 1.32
C VAL A 355 8.81 4.21 2.58
N LEU A 356 7.55 4.30 3.02
CA LEU A 356 7.20 4.88 4.31
C LEU A 356 7.47 3.87 5.42
N PHE A 357 8.07 4.34 6.51
CA PHE A 357 8.32 3.58 7.73
C PHE A 357 7.66 4.25 8.92
N ALA A 358 6.97 3.44 9.72
CA ALA A 358 6.39 3.87 10.99
C ALA A 358 6.83 2.96 12.14
N TYR A 359 6.87 3.56 13.33
CA TYR A 359 7.12 2.89 14.59
C TYR A 359 5.91 3.12 15.50
N GLN A 360 5.27 2.05 15.96
CA GLN A 360 4.18 2.12 16.91
C GLN A 360 4.57 2.92 18.16
N GLY A 361 3.70 3.81 18.63
CA GLY A 361 3.98 4.69 19.78
C GLY A 361 4.85 5.92 19.44
N SER A 362 5.31 6.08 18.20
CA SER A 362 6.01 7.27 17.72
C SER A 362 5.10 8.16 16.89
N SER A 363 5.28 9.49 16.98
CA SER A 363 4.72 10.46 16.03
C SER A 363 5.68 10.80 14.87
N GLN A 364 6.95 10.37 14.96
CA GLN A 364 7.94 10.57 13.92
C GLN A 364 7.91 9.40 12.92
N TYR A 365 7.68 9.72 11.65
CA TYR A 365 7.73 8.80 10.52
C TYR A 365 9.02 9.02 9.72
N TYR A 366 9.43 8.02 8.95
CA TYR A 366 10.61 8.10 8.08
C TYR A 366 10.31 7.60 6.68
N ILE A 367 11.09 8.08 5.73
CA ILE A 367 11.08 7.66 4.33
C ILE A 367 12.40 6.95 4.06
N TYR A 368 12.33 5.75 3.51
CA TYR A 368 13.47 5.07 2.92
C TYR A 368 13.48 5.30 1.42
N ARG A 369 14.58 5.87 0.91
CA ARG A 369 14.80 6.06 -0.51
C ARG A 369 15.70 4.96 -1.05
N PRO A 370 15.20 4.06 -1.91
CA PRO A 370 16.04 3.06 -2.57
C PRO A 370 17.19 3.70 -3.36
N SER A 371 18.34 3.02 -3.40
CA SER A 371 19.53 3.51 -4.12
C SER A 371 19.54 3.11 -5.60
N GLY A 372 18.86 2.01 -5.95
CA GLY A 372 18.77 1.52 -7.32
C GLY A 372 17.77 2.31 -8.18
N ALA A 373 17.91 2.17 -9.49
CA ALA A 373 16.93 2.69 -10.43
C ALA A 373 15.66 1.83 -10.42
N PRO A 374 14.46 2.42 -10.65
CA PRO A 374 13.22 1.66 -10.78
C PRO A 374 13.29 0.59 -11.87
N LEU A 375 12.74 -0.58 -11.59
CA LEU A 375 12.75 -1.72 -12.51
C LEU A 375 11.89 -1.48 -13.76
N ALA A 376 12.52 -1.58 -14.92
CA ALA A 376 11.81 -1.50 -16.21
C ALA A 376 10.69 -2.55 -16.35
N ALA A 377 10.88 -3.74 -15.76
CA ALA A 377 9.88 -4.82 -15.81
C ALA A 377 8.56 -4.45 -15.10
N GLY A 378 8.64 -3.59 -14.08
CA GLY A 378 7.50 -3.13 -13.29
C GLY A 378 6.78 -1.92 -13.85
N LYS A 379 7.32 -1.26 -14.88
CA LYS A 379 6.71 -0.06 -15.47
C LYS A 379 5.34 -0.37 -16.06
N PRO A 380 4.26 0.31 -15.60
CA PRO A 380 2.98 0.32 -16.28
C PRO A 380 3.12 0.90 -17.69
N ILE A 381 2.22 0.53 -18.60
CA ILE A 381 2.19 1.06 -19.96
C ILE A 381 0.82 1.66 -20.22
N ILE A 382 0.78 2.97 -20.47
CA ILE A 382 -0.43 3.67 -20.91
C ILE A 382 -0.58 3.46 -22.42
N SER A 383 -1.73 2.93 -22.85
CA SER A 383 -2.04 2.81 -24.28
C SER A 383 -2.80 4.03 -24.79
N TYR A 384 -3.87 4.40 -24.10
CA TYR A 384 -4.66 5.61 -24.38
C TYR A 384 -5.53 5.94 -23.17
N TYR A 385 -6.06 7.16 -23.15
CA TYR A 385 -7.15 7.56 -22.27
C TYR A 385 -8.33 8.07 -23.11
N SER A 386 -9.55 7.94 -22.58
CA SER A 386 -10.75 8.59 -23.07
C SER A 386 -11.34 9.47 -21.97
N GLN A 387 -12.01 10.55 -22.37
CA GLN A 387 -12.87 11.30 -21.48
C GLN A 387 -14.30 10.79 -21.68
N ASP A 388 -14.93 10.33 -20.61
CA ASP A 388 -16.22 9.64 -20.69
C ASP A 388 -17.40 10.54 -20.28
N GLY A 389 -17.11 11.80 -19.89
CA GLY A 389 -18.07 12.82 -19.43
C GLY A 389 -17.56 13.57 -18.19
N CYS A 390 -18.05 14.78 -17.92
CA CYS A 390 -17.90 15.54 -16.65
C CYS A 390 -16.56 15.40 -15.88
N GLY A 391 -15.41 15.55 -16.55
CA GLY A 391 -14.08 15.46 -15.90
C GLY A 391 -13.70 14.06 -15.39
N LYS A 392 -14.42 13.02 -15.85
CA LYS A 392 -14.11 11.60 -15.65
C LYS A 392 -13.43 11.04 -16.89
N TYR A 393 -12.43 10.23 -16.63
CA TYR A 393 -11.58 9.65 -17.66
C TYR A 393 -11.43 8.15 -17.42
N THR A 394 -11.37 7.39 -18.51
CA THR A 394 -10.93 6.00 -18.48
C THR A 394 -9.53 5.92 -19.04
N LEU A 395 -8.63 5.30 -18.28
CA LEU A 395 -7.29 4.99 -18.70
C LEU A 395 -7.19 3.51 -19.09
N THR A 396 -6.63 3.21 -20.25
CA THR A 396 -6.41 1.84 -20.74
C THR A 396 -4.93 1.60 -20.95
N GLY A 397 -4.46 0.43 -20.50
CA GLY A 397 -3.06 0.07 -20.58
C GLY A 397 -2.78 -1.38 -20.21
N THR A 398 -1.56 -1.64 -19.75
CA THR A 398 -1.16 -2.93 -19.18
C THR A 398 -0.34 -2.70 -17.91
N LYS A 399 -0.30 -3.72 -17.03
CA LYS A 399 0.47 -3.72 -15.77
C LYS A 399 0.08 -2.63 -14.78
N PHE A 400 -1.17 -2.17 -14.77
CA PHE A 400 -1.66 -1.17 -13.81
C PHE A 400 -1.66 -1.66 -12.35
N ASN A 401 -1.49 -2.96 -12.12
CA ASN A 401 -1.34 -3.55 -10.79
C ASN A 401 0.12 -3.74 -10.37
N GLY A 402 1.09 -3.38 -11.21
CA GLY A 402 2.50 -3.61 -10.94
C GLY A 402 2.88 -5.11 -10.91
N ILE A 403 3.95 -5.42 -10.19
CA ILE A 403 4.61 -6.74 -10.19
C ILE A 403 4.53 -7.47 -8.85
N SER A 404 4.12 -6.79 -7.78
CA SER A 404 3.98 -7.33 -6.43
C SER A 404 2.75 -6.70 -5.76
N GLU A 405 2.37 -7.21 -4.59
CA GLU A 405 1.42 -6.52 -3.70
C GLU A 405 2.09 -5.36 -2.96
N GLY A 406 3.42 -5.30 -2.97
CA GLY A 406 4.20 -4.21 -2.38
C GLY A 406 4.70 -4.57 -1.00
N ALA A 407 4.00 -4.09 0.05
CA ALA A 407 4.36 -4.33 1.44
C ALA A 407 3.52 -5.44 2.09
N SER A 408 4.13 -6.14 3.03
CA SER A 408 3.52 -7.24 3.78
C SER A 408 4.02 -7.23 5.22
N TYR A 409 3.19 -7.68 6.16
CA TYR A 409 3.50 -7.76 7.58
C TYR A 409 3.33 -9.17 8.17
N GLY A 410 2.88 -10.14 7.37
CA GLY A 410 2.46 -11.44 7.88
C GLY A 410 0.96 -11.60 7.61
N ASP A 411 0.18 -11.91 8.63
CA ASP A 411 -1.28 -12.03 8.56
C ASP A 411 -2.06 -10.74 8.83
N ASP A 412 -1.44 -9.77 9.49
CA ASP A 412 -2.02 -8.45 9.69
C ASP A 412 -1.82 -7.49 8.52
N TRP A 413 -2.69 -6.46 8.48
CA TRP A 413 -2.51 -5.25 7.68
C TRP A 413 -2.03 -5.54 6.26
N GLN A 414 -2.92 -6.01 5.39
CA GLN A 414 -2.59 -6.10 3.97
C GLN A 414 -2.45 -4.67 3.40
N MET A 415 -1.20 -4.21 3.35
CA MET A 415 -0.76 -2.89 2.91
C MET A 415 -0.44 -2.89 1.41
N ASN A 416 -1.37 -3.49 0.67
CA ASN A 416 -1.25 -3.71 -0.76
C ASN A 416 -1.13 -2.37 -1.52
N THR A 417 -0.34 -2.34 -2.60
CA THR A 417 -0.13 -1.19 -3.50
C THR A 417 -0.20 -1.58 -4.99
N ASN A 418 -0.81 -2.74 -5.27
CA ASN A 418 -0.99 -3.32 -6.60
C ASN A 418 -2.24 -2.78 -7.32
N TYR A 419 -2.40 -1.47 -7.37
CA TYR A 419 -3.48 -0.78 -8.08
C TYR A 419 -2.96 0.52 -8.69
N PRO A 420 -3.59 1.01 -9.78
CA PRO A 420 -3.09 2.17 -10.48
C PRO A 420 -3.33 3.45 -9.67
N MET A 421 -2.33 4.30 -9.56
CA MET A 421 -2.48 5.69 -9.16
C MET A 421 -1.99 6.59 -10.29
N ILE A 422 -2.66 7.72 -10.50
CA ILE A 422 -2.30 8.64 -11.58
C ILE A 422 -1.62 9.87 -10.97
N ARG A 423 -0.43 10.18 -11.48
CA ARG A 423 0.39 11.30 -11.06
C ARG A 423 0.52 12.27 -12.22
N LEU A 424 0.18 13.53 -11.97
CA LEU A 424 0.16 14.62 -12.94
C LEU A 424 1.23 15.63 -12.57
N THR A 425 2.18 15.88 -13.46
CA THR A 425 3.29 16.79 -13.22
C THR A 425 3.23 18.00 -14.15
N SER A 426 3.32 19.21 -13.60
CA SER A 426 3.49 20.44 -14.37
C SER A 426 4.62 21.27 -13.74
N GLY A 427 5.74 21.41 -14.46
CA GLY A 427 6.96 21.99 -13.89
C GLY A 427 7.46 21.15 -12.70
N SER A 428 7.55 21.76 -11.51
CA SER A 428 7.89 21.08 -10.26
C SER A 428 6.65 20.67 -9.44
N THR A 429 5.46 21.00 -9.91
CA THR A 429 4.21 20.72 -9.21
C THR A 429 3.68 19.35 -9.57
N VAL A 430 3.24 18.60 -8.56
CA VAL A 430 2.70 17.25 -8.69
C VAL A 430 1.32 17.18 -8.05
N TYR A 431 0.37 16.62 -8.80
CA TYR A 431 -0.97 16.29 -8.33
C TYR A 431 -1.23 14.79 -8.48
N TYR A 432 -2.12 14.26 -7.66
CA TYR A 432 -2.60 12.88 -7.80
C TYR A 432 -4.08 12.91 -8.19
N ALA A 433 -4.42 12.14 -9.22
CA ALA A 433 -5.81 11.90 -9.59
C ALA A 433 -6.29 10.60 -8.95
N ARG A 434 -7.43 10.68 -8.24
CA ARG A 434 -8.04 9.51 -7.61
C ARG A 434 -8.49 8.53 -8.67
N THR A 435 -7.97 7.32 -8.62
CA THR A 435 -8.44 6.22 -9.48
C THR A 435 -9.51 5.38 -8.77
N TYR A 436 -10.36 4.73 -9.56
CA TYR A 436 -11.44 3.83 -9.10
C TYR A 436 -11.93 2.97 -10.26
N ASN A 437 -12.71 1.94 -9.95
CA ASN A 437 -13.25 0.97 -10.89
C ASN A 437 -12.19 0.29 -11.78
N TRP A 438 -11.01 0.01 -11.22
CA TRP A 438 -10.02 -0.78 -11.95
C TRP A 438 -10.46 -2.23 -12.12
N ASN A 439 -10.10 -2.84 -13.25
CA ASN A 439 -10.65 -4.14 -13.66
C ASN A 439 -9.82 -5.37 -13.25
N SER A 440 -8.76 -5.18 -12.47
CA SER A 440 -7.83 -6.24 -12.05
C SER A 440 -7.24 -5.91 -10.68
N CYS A 441 -7.02 -6.93 -9.86
CA CYS A 441 -6.31 -6.87 -8.56
C CYS A 441 -5.18 -7.90 -8.49
N GLY A 442 -4.73 -8.39 -9.64
CA GLY A 442 -3.66 -9.37 -9.76
C GLY A 442 -2.29 -8.75 -9.51
N VAL A 443 -1.25 -9.53 -9.75
CA VAL A 443 0.15 -9.10 -9.71
C VAL A 443 0.87 -9.65 -10.93
N SER A 444 1.84 -8.93 -11.49
CA SER A 444 2.61 -9.40 -12.64
C SER A 444 1.73 -9.89 -13.81
N THR A 445 0.67 -9.14 -14.13
CA THR A 445 -0.38 -9.52 -15.08
C THR A 445 0.06 -9.54 -16.55
N GLY A 446 1.33 -9.24 -16.83
CA GLY A 446 1.94 -9.34 -18.14
C GLY A 446 1.28 -8.40 -19.16
N SER A 447 0.72 -8.98 -20.22
CA SER A 447 0.05 -8.25 -21.31
C SER A 447 -1.47 -8.16 -21.14
N LEU A 448 -2.00 -8.51 -19.96
CA LEU A 448 -3.43 -8.34 -19.69
C LEU A 448 -3.78 -6.85 -19.81
N VAL A 449 -4.81 -6.55 -20.61
CA VAL A 449 -5.34 -5.20 -20.74
C VAL A 449 -6.01 -4.82 -19.43
N THR A 450 -5.52 -3.75 -18.82
CA THR A 450 -6.02 -3.20 -17.57
C THR A 450 -6.64 -1.84 -17.84
N THR A 451 -7.76 -1.57 -17.16
CA THR A 451 -8.46 -0.29 -17.21
C THR A 451 -8.66 0.26 -15.81
N THR A 452 -8.76 1.58 -15.69
CA THR A 452 -9.19 2.25 -14.47
C THR A 452 -9.86 3.57 -14.82
N ASN A 453 -10.84 3.98 -14.02
CA ASN A 453 -11.41 5.31 -14.11
C ASN A 453 -10.61 6.25 -13.22
N PHE A 454 -10.59 7.54 -13.55
CA PHE A 454 -10.03 8.56 -12.70
C PHE A 454 -10.75 9.89 -12.83
N THR A 455 -10.64 10.69 -11.76
CA THR A 455 -11.17 12.05 -11.68
C THR A 455 -10.06 12.99 -11.26
N ILE A 456 -10.06 14.18 -11.85
CA ILE A 456 -9.10 15.23 -11.51
C ILE A 456 -9.63 16.02 -10.31
N PRO A 457 -8.83 16.21 -9.23
CA PRO A 457 -9.24 17.04 -8.11
C PRO A 457 -9.52 18.48 -8.56
N ALA A 458 -10.53 19.12 -7.98
CA ALA A 458 -10.89 20.51 -8.29
C ALA A 458 -9.75 21.52 -8.03
N SER A 459 -8.76 21.15 -7.20
CA SER A 459 -7.57 21.97 -6.93
C SER A 459 -6.53 21.96 -8.06
N VAL A 460 -6.67 21.09 -9.06
CA VAL A 460 -5.76 21.03 -10.22
C VAL A 460 -6.16 22.12 -11.22
N PRO A 461 -5.27 23.07 -11.57
CA PRO A 461 -5.56 24.10 -12.56
C PRO A 461 -5.69 23.54 -13.97
N ALA A 462 -6.39 24.25 -14.86
CA ALA A 462 -6.31 24.00 -16.29
C ALA A 462 -4.87 24.10 -16.79
N GLY A 463 -4.47 23.22 -17.71
CA GLY A 463 -3.15 23.26 -18.32
C GLY A 463 -2.70 21.91 -18.86
N THR A 464 -1.47 21.89 -19.36
CA THR A 464 -0.80 20.69 -19.84
C THR A 464 0.02 20.06 -18.72
N TYR A 465 -0.13 18.75 -18.56
CA TYR A 465 0.56 17.93 -17.57
C TYR A 465 1.29 16.78 -18.25
N SER A 466 2.38 16.33 -17.63
CA SER A 466 2.92 15.00 -17.85
C SER A 466 2.19 14.02 -16.93
N MET A 467 1.43 13.10 -17.52
CA MET A 467 0.68 12.06 -16.80
C MET A 467 1.46 10.75 -16.79
N GLU A 468 1.55 10.12 -15.62
CA GLU A 468 2.06 8.75 -15.43
C GLU A 468 1.12 7.93 -14.54
N VAL A 469 1.17 6.60 -14.73
CA VAL A 469 0.56 5.63 -13.80
C VAL A 469 1.65 5.03 -12.95
N THR A 470 1.43 4.94 -11.64
CA THR A 470 2.33 4.28 -10.70
C THR A 470 1.61 3.16 -9.95
N ALA A 471 2.32 2.05 -9.77
CA ALA A 471 1.91 0.90 -8.95
C ALA A 471 3.18 0.30 -8.32
N ASN A 472 3.11 -0.13 -7.05
CA ASN A 472 4.30 -0.49 -6.25
C ASN A 472 5.42 0.58 -6.26
N GLY A 473 5.05 1.86 -6.42
CA GLY A 473 6.00 2.97 -6.57
C GLY A 473 6.74 3.05 -7.92
N ILE A 474 6.45 2.18 -8.88
CA ILE A 474 7.08 2.19 -10.21
C ILE A 474 6.17 2.93 -11.20
N GLY A 475 6.63 4.08 -11.67
CA GLY A 475 5.94 4.91 -12.66
C GLY A 475 6.08 4.41 -14.11
N SER A 476 5.06 4.66 -14.92
CA SER A 476 5.09 4.47 -16.37
C SER A 476 6.00 5.50 -17.06
N ASP A 477 6.18 5.37 -18.37
CA ASP A 477 6.57 6.54 -19.15
C ASP A 477 5.47 7.60 -19.10
N GLN A 478 5.89 8.87 -19.11
CA GLN A 478 4.99 10.01 -19.07
C GLN A 478 4.39 10.27 -20.45
N ILE A 479 3.09 10.56 -20.49
CA ILE A 479 2.39 11.02 -21.69
C ILE A 479 1.81 12.43 -21.46
N PRO A 480 1.69 13.25 -22.51
CA PRO A 480 1.02 14.54 -22.38
C PRO A 480 -0.47 14.34 -22.04
N PHE A 481 -0.96 15.15 -21.12
CA PHE A 481 -2.34 15.21 -20.70
C PHE A 481 -2.77 16.68 -20.61
N ASP A 482 -3.59 17.10 -21.56
CA ASP A 482 -4.17 18.43 -21.56
C ASP A 482 -5.45 18.38 -20.74
N TYR A 483 -5.42 19.07 -19.60
CA TYR A 483 -6.55 19.18 -18.71
C TYR A 483 -7.21 20.54 -18.87
N THR A 484 -8.48 20.53 -19.18
CA THR A 484 -9.36 21.66 -19.01
C THR A 484 -10.43 21.21 -18.04
N PRO A 485 -10.58 21.85 -16.87
CA PRO A 485 -11.67 21.56 -15.96
C PRO A 485 -12.97 21.62 -16.74
N ALA A 486 -13.75 20.56 -16.70
CA ALA A 486 -15.13 20.67 -17.15
C ALA A 486 -15.80 21.63 -16.16
N ARG A 487 -16.22 22.82 -16.60
CA ARG A 487 -17.33 23.46 -15.89
C ARG A 487 -18.53 22.57 -16.14
N SER A 488 -19.03 22.01 -15.06
CA SER A 488 -20.21 21.16 -15.16
C SER A 488 -21.36 22.02 -15.62
N ALA A 489 -22.09 21.56 -16.63
CA ALA A 489 -23.39 22.12 -16.95
C ALA A 489 -24.40 21.91 -15.80
N ASP A 490 -24.06 21.07 -14.82
CA ASP A 490 -24.73 20.96 -13.52
C ASP A 490 -24.24 22.10 -12.62
N LEU A 491 -24.95 23.22 -12.71
CA LEU A 491 -24.68 24.49 -12.03
C LEU A 491 -25.21 24.48 -10.59
N ASN A 492 -26.14 23.58 -10.27
CA ASN A 492 -26.72 23.46 -8.93
C ASN A 492 -26.04 22.37 -8.06
N ALA A 493 -25.13 21.58 -8.65
CA ALA A 493 -24.37 20.48 -8.07
C ALA A 493 -25.23 19.31 -7.54
N ASP A 494 -26.37 19.02 -8.17
CA ASP A 494 -27.26 17.91 -7.80
C ASP A 494 -26.94 16.58 -8.54
N ASN A 495 -25.90 16.59 -9.38
CA ASN A 495 -25.47 15.50 -10.26
C ASN A 495 -26.42 15.20 -11.43
N VAL A 496 -27.28 16.16 -11.80
CA VAL A 496 -28.12 16.11 -12.98
C VAL A 496 -27.98 17.43 -13.70
N VAL A 497 -27.74 17.40 -15.01
CA VAL A 497 -27.88 18.57 -15.88
C VAL A 497 -29.32 18.60 -16.37
N ASP A 498 -30.12 19.54 -15.89
CA ASP A 498 -31.50 19.71 -16.31
C ASP A 498 -31.94 21.17 -16.44
N SER A 499 -33.25 21.38 -16.56
CA SER A 499 -33.84 22.71 -16.68
C SER A 499 -33.55 23.65 -15.50
N SER A 500 -33.19 23.09 -14.33
CA SER A 500 -32.79 23.83 -13.14
C SER A 500 -31.46 24.53 -13.35
N ASP A 501 -30.50 23.86 -14.01
CA ASP A 501 -29.22 24.46 -14.39
C ASP A 501 -29.39 25.50 -15.48
N MET A 502 -30.24 25.22 -16.48
CA MET A 502 -30.60 26.22 -17.47
C MET A 502 -31.15 27.49 -16.81
N GLY A 503 -31.98 27.32 -15.77
CA GLY A 503 -32.49 28.42 -14.97
C GLY A 503 -31.38 29.24 -14.30
N LEU A 504 -30.37 28.58 -13.74
CA LEU A 504 -29.20 29.24 -13.14
C LEU A 504 -28.35 29.97 -14.19
N MET A 505 -28.10 29.32 -15.33
CA MET A 505 -27.34 29.91 -16.43
C MET A 505 -27.99 31.21 -16.94
N LEU A 506 -29.30 31.18 -17.16
CA LEU A 506 -30.05 32.35 -17.68
C LEU A 506 -30.01 33.57 -16.74
N LEU A 507 -29.80 33.36 -15.44
CA LEU A 507 -29.65 34.46 -14.47
C LEU A 507 -28.28 35.16 -14.59
N GLU A 508 -27.29 34.48 -15.15
CA GLU A 508 -25.91 34.97 -15.24
C GLU A 508 -25.54 35.45 -16.66
N PHE A 509 -26.50 35.50 -17.59
CA PHE A 509 -26.29 35.96 -18.98
C PHE A 509 -25.59 37.33 -19.05
N GLY A 510 -24.55 37.42 -19.87
CA GLY A 510 -23.72 38.61 -20.08
C GLY A 510 -22.28 38.44 -19.62
N ASP A 511 -21.55 39.56 -19.53
CA ASP A 511 -20.13 39.58 -19.16
C ASP A 511 -19.93 39.01 -17.76
N CYS A 512 -19.10 37.99 -17.65
CA CYS A 512 -18.96 37.25 -16.42
C CYS A 512 -17.57 36.60 -16.33
N VAL A 513 -16.72 37.15 -15.46
CA VAL A 513 -15.35 36.66 -15.29
C VAL A 513 -15.33 35.50 -14.29
N ASN A 514 -14.93 34.33 -14.76
CA ASN A 514 -14.74 33.10 -13.98
C ASN A 514 -15.99 32.46 -13.34
N CYS A 515 -17.21 32.80 -13.77
CA CYS A 515 -18.43 32.24 -13.19
C CYS A 515 -18.75 30.81 -13.65
N PRO A 516 -19.47 30.03 -12.83
CA PRO A 516 -19.80 28.63 -13.11
C PRO A 516 -20.53 28.41 -14.44
N ALA A 517 -21.36 29.36 -14.86
CA ALA A 517 -22.18 29.24 -16.06
C ALA A 517 -21.49 29.65 -17.38
N ASP A 518 -20.26 30.19 -17.34
CA ASP A 518 -19.42 30.41 -18.53
C ASP A 518 -18.71 29.09 -18.90
N LEU A 519 -19.44 28.21 -19.58
CA LEU A 519 -19.04 26.84 -19.88
C LEU A 519 -17.94 26.77 -20.96
N ASN A 520 -17.79 27.82 -21.78
CA ASN A 520 -16.83 27.86 -22.88
C ASN A 520 -15.55 28.68 -22.58
N PHE A 521 -15.50 29.39 -21.44
CA PHE A 521 -14.39 30.19 -20.94
C PHE A 521 -14.05 31.46 -21.74
N ASP A 522 -15.04 32.09 -22.39
CA ASP A 522 -14.83 33.34 -23.12
C ASP A 522 -15.11 34.60 -22.27
N ASN A 523 -15.48 34.43 -21.00
CA ASN A 523 -15.91 35.47 -20.04
C ASN A 523 -17.26 36.12 -20.38
N VAL A 524 -18.09 35.46 -21.19
CA VAL A 524 -19.45 35.90 -21.52
C VAL A 524 -20.37 34.69 -21.42
N ILE A 525 -21.46 34.83 -20.67
CA ILE A 525 -22.52 33.80 -20.68
C ILE A 525 -23.50 34.15 -21.77
N ASP A 526 -23.55 33.34 -22.81
CA ASP A 526 -24.44 33.55 -23.95
C ASP A 526 -25.09 32.25 -24.47
N SER A 527 -25.68 32.34 -25.67
CA SER A 527 -26.34 31.20 -26.30
C SER A 527 -25.41 30.01 -26.58
N SER A 528 -24.10 30.24 -26.64
CA SER A 528 -23.08 29.22 -26.83
C SER A 528 -22.95 28.34 -25.59
N ASP A 529 -23.02 28.92 -24.39
CA ASP A 529 -23.05 28.18 -23.11
C ASP A 529 -24.36 27.42 -22.95
N VAL A 530 -25.48 28.02 -23.37
CA VAL A 530 -26.77 27.32 -23.44
C VAL A 530 -26.68 26.10 -24.34
N GLY A 531 -25.99 26.21 -25.47
CA GLY A 531 -25.70 25.08 -26.35
C GLY A 531 -24.91 23.98 -25.65
N LEU A 532 -23.87 24.36 -24.89
CA LEU A 532 -23.06 23.43 -24.09
C LEU A 532 -23.84 22.79 -22.94
N LEU A 533 -24.79 23.49 -22.34
CA LEU A 533 -25.66 22.94 -21.30
C LEU A 533 -26.62 21.90 -21.88
N LEU A 534 -27.27 22.21 -23.01
CA LEU A 534 -28.26 21.34 -23.63
C LEU A 534 -27.68 20.02 -24.17
N ILE A 535 -26.43 20.02 -24.63
CA ILE A 535 -25.78 18.77 -25.07
C ILE A 535 -25.34 17.88 -23.90
N ASN A 536 -25.33 18.43 -22.68
CA ASN A 536 -24.95 17.73 -21.46
C ASN A 536 -26.16 17.30 -20.61
N GLU A 537 -27.41 17.49 -21.09
CA GLU A 537 -28.63 17.10 -20.37
C GLU A 537 -28.62 15.63 -19.92
N GLY A 538 -28.94 15.41 -18.63
CA GLY A 538 -29.00 14.09 -18.00
C GLY A 538 -28.13 13.96 -16.75
N PRO A 539 -28.11 12.77 -16.10
CA PRO A 539 -27.25 12.54 -14.95
C PRO A 539 -25.77 12.71 -15.30
N CYS A 540 -25.02 13.36 -14.41
CA CYS A 540 -23.56 13.52 -14.45
C CYS A 540 -22.87 12.16 -14.19
N LEU A 541 -22.96 11.22 -15.14
CA LEU A 541 -22.46 9.84 -15.00
C LEU A 541 -20.96 9.74 -14.82
#